data_AF-A0A353V279-F1
#
_entry.id   AF-A0A353V279-F1
#
_cell.length_a   1.000
_cell.length_b   1.000
_cell.length_c   1.000
_cell.angle_alpha   90.00
_cell.angle_beta   90.00
_cell.angle_gamma   90.00
#
_symmetry.space_group_name_H-M   'P 1'
#
loop_
_entity.id
_entity.type
_entity.pdbx_description
1 polymer ?
#
loop_
_entity_poly.entity_id
_entity_poly.type
_entity_poly.pdbx_seq_one_letter_code
_entity_poly.pdbx_strand_id
1 'polypeptide(L)' 'MLAFWGLVIAGIVLLIRWLVGVGGGPGAGRGPDRALEILRERYARGEINKDEFEAKRRDLG' A
#
# COMPACT_ATOMS: atom_id res chain seq x y z
N MET A 1 33.86 -2.91 -5.44
CA MET A 1 32.91 -2.16 -4.58
C MET A 1 31.59 -1.86 -5.29
N LEU A 2 31.56 -1.37 -6.53
CA LEU A 2 30.33 -1.01 -7.27
C LEU A 2 29.42 -2.19 -7.63
N ALA A 3 29.96 -3.37 -7.95
CA ALA A 3 29.17 -4.55 -8.29
C ALA A 3 28.29 -5.06 -7.13
N PHE A 4 28.79 -4.94 -5.89
CA PHE A 4 28.05 -5.27 -4.67
C PHE A 4 26.83 -4.34 -4.50
N TRP A 5 27.04 -3.04 -4.71
CA TRP A 5 25.95 -2.05 -4.68
C TRP A 5 24.93 -2.27 -5.79
N GLY A 6 25.35 -2.69 -6.99
CA GLY A 6 24.43 -3.04 -8.07
C GLY A 6 23.48 -4.18 -7.71
N LEU A 7 23.99 -5.22 -7.02
CA LEU A 7 23.17 -6.36 -6.60
C LEU A 7 22.20 -5.99 -5.47
N VAL A 8 22.65 -5.17 -4.52
CA VAL A 8 21.80 -4.64 -3.44
C VAL A 8 20.67 -3.78 -4.01
N ILE A 9 20.98 -2.85 -4.93
CA ILE A 9 19.97 -2.00 -5.57
C ILE A 9 18.98 -2.84 -6.38
N ALA A 10 19.46 -3.82 -7.15
CA ALA A 10 18.59 -4.72 -7.90
C ALA A 10 17.64 -5.51 -6.99
N GLY A 11 18.13 -6.01 -5.85
CA GLY A 11 17.32 -6.72 -4.87
C GLY A 11 16.24 -5.82 -4.24
N ILE A 12 16.60 -4.59 -3.85
CA ILE A 12 15.65 -3.62 -3.30
C ILE A 12 14.59 -3.25 -4.34
N VAL A 13 14.99 -2.97 -5.59
CA VAL A 13 14.06 -2.63 -6.67
C VAL A 13 13.09 -3.79 -6.96
N LEU A 14 13.57 -5.03 -6.96
CA LEU A 14 12.72 -6.22 -7.11
C LEU A 14 11.76 -6.39 -5.93
N LEU A 15 12.23 -6.20 -4.70
CA LEU A 15 11.41 -6.31 -3.50
C LEU A 15 10.30 -5.27 -3.49
N ILE A 16 10.62 -4.00 -3.78
CA ILE A 16 9.64 -2.92 -3.89
C ILE A 16 8.65 -3.22 -5.02
N ARG A 17 9.13 -3.65 -6.18
CA ARG A 17 8.25 -3.97 -7.33
C ARG A 17 7.34 -5.16 -7.05
N TRP A 18 7.79 -6.12 -6.24
CA TRP A 18 6.95 -7.23 -5.77
C TRP A 18 5.96 -6.77 -4.71
N LEU A 19 6.37 -5.94 -3.74
CA LEU A 19 5.48 -5.42 -2.70
C LEU A 19 4.38 -4.52 -3.29
N VAL A 20 4.75 -3.67 -4.24
CA VAL A 20 3.83 -2.82 -5.00
C VAL A 20 2.96 -3.67 -5.95
N GLY A 21 3.50 -4.71 -6.57
CA GLY A 21 2.74 -5.63 -7.43
C GLY A 21 1.79 -6.59 -6.68
N VAL A 22 2.08 -6.89 -5.41
CA VAL A 22 1.23 -7.71 -4.53
C VAL A 22 0.06 -6.88 -3.93
N GLY A 23 0.23 -5.56 -3.78
CA GLY A 23 -0.83 -4.65 -3.34
C GLY A 23 -1.59 -3.94 -4.47
N GLY A 24 -1.01 -3.85 -5.68
CA GLY A 24 -1.58 -3.10 -6.80
C GLY A 24 -1.16 -3.71 -8.13
N GLY A 25 -1.96 -4.65 -8.62
CA GLY A 25 -1.83 -5.15 -9.98
C GLY A 25 -1.97 -4.00 -11.00
N PRO A 26 -1.18 -3.99 -12.09
CA PRO A 26 -1.19 -2.92 -13.08
C PRO A 26 -2.46 -3.04 -13.94
N GLY A 27 -3.57 -2.47 -13.48
CA GLY A 27 -4.82 -2.50 -14.24
C GLY A 27 -6.13 -2.05 -13.55
N ALA A 28 -6.19 -1.79 -12.25
CA ALA A 28 -7.45 -1.39 -11.59
C ALA A 28 -7.21 -0.07 -10.87
N GLY A 29 -7.71 1.07 -11.33
CA GLY A 29 -9.13 1.34 -11.41
C GLY A 29 -9.34 2.57 -10.51
N ARG A 30 -9.75 3.67 -11.11
CA ARG A 30 -9.98 4.96 -10.46
C ARG A 30 -11.23 4.84 -9.59
N GLY A 31 -11.14 4.15 -8.46
CA GLY A 31 -12.29 3.69 -7.68
C GLY A 31 -12.05 3.61 -6.16
N PRO A 32 -13.14 3.40 -5.39
CA PRO A 32 -13.23 3.46 -3.91
C PRO A 32 -12.18 2.66 -3.12
N ASP A 33 -11.50 1.71 -3.76
CA ASP A 33 -10.40 0.93 -3.17
C ASP A 33 -9.25 1.79 -2.66
N ARG A 34 -8.90 2.90 -3.33
CA ARG A 34 -7.83 3.80 -2.84
C ARG A 34 -8.23 4.51 -1.56
N ALA A 35 -9.51 4.86 -1.42
CA ALA A 35 -10.02 5.51 -0.22
C ALA A 35 -10.01 4.53 0.97
N LEU A 36 -10.37 3.26 0.73
CA LEU A 36 -10.28 2.19 1.73
C LEU A 36 -8.83 1.86 2.11
N GLU A 37 -7.90 1.87 1.16
CA GLU A 37 -6.48 1.61 1.41
C GLU A 37 -5.85 2.72 2.26
N ILE A 38 -6.13 3.99 1.93
CA ILE A 38 -5.71 5.15 2.75
C ILE A 38 -6.33 5.09 4.15
N LEU A 39 -7.60 4.68 4.25
CA LEU A 39 -8.28 4.53 5.54
C LEU A 39 -7.60 3.44 6.38
N ARG A 40 -7.23 2.31 5.77
CA ARG A 40 -6.53 1.21 6.44
C ARG A 40 -5.12 1.61 6.88
N GLU A 41 -4.41 2.39 6.08
CA GLU A 41 -3.09 2.91 6.43
C GLU A 41 -3.14 3.81 7.67
N ARG A 42 -4.13 4.72 7.77
CA ARG A 42 -4.31 5.60 8.93
C ARG A 42 -4.70 4.84 10.19
N TYR A 43 -5.51 3.80 10.06
CA TYR A 43 -5.85 2.92 11.19
C TYR A 43 -4.61 2.17 11.69
N ALA A 44 -3.78 1.63 10.77
CA ALA A 44 -2.53 0.97 11.12
C ALA A 44 -1.51 1.93 11.76
N ARG A 45 -1.55 3.22 11.39
CA ARG A 45 -0.76 4.28 12.00
C ARG A 45 -1.32 4.75 13.36
N GLY A 46 -2.52 4.32 13.73
CA GLY A 46 -3.21 4.73 14.96
C GLY A 46 -3.76 6.16 14.92
N GLU A 47 -3.84 6.77 13.74
CA GLU A 47 -4.38 8.12 13.56
C GLU A 47 -5.92 8.17 13.67
N ILE A 48 -6.58 7.03 13.44
CA ILE A 48 -8.04 6.88 13.54
C ILE A 48 -8.38 5.68 14.41
N ASN A 49 -9.48 5.80 15.15
CA ASN A 49 -9.97 4.71 15.99
C ASN A 49 -10.80 3.70 15.19
N LYS A 50 -11.03 2.52 15.75
CA LYS A 50 -11.79 1.43 15.11
C LYS A 50 -13.20 1.87 14.71
N ASP A 51 -13.87 2.65 15.55
CA ASP A 51 -15.21 3.19 15.25
C ASP A 51 -15.22 4.11 14.03
N GLU A 52 -14.21 4.97 13.88
CA GLU A 52 -14.08 5.88 12.73
C GLU A 52 -13.72 5.13 11.45
N PHE A 53 -12.88 4.10 11.56
CA PHE A 53 -12.56 3.21 10.45
C PHE A 53 -13.83 2.50 9.95
N GLU A 54 -14.65 1.98 10.86
CA GLU A 54 -15.84 1.22 10.50
C GLU A 54 -16.93 2.09 9.88
N ALA A 55 -17.13 3.31 10.40
CA ALA A 55 -18.04 4.29 9.83
C ALA A 55 -17.66 4.66 8.39
N LYS A 56 -16.39 5.02 8.15
CA LYS A 56 -15.90 5.42 6.81
C LYS A 56 -15.82 4.23 5.85
N ARG A 57 -15.50 3.02 6.33
CA ARG A 57 -15.53 1.81 5.50
C ARG A 57 -16.93 1.53 4.97
N ARG A 58 -17.98 1.76 5.78
CA ARG A 58 -19.37 1.55 5.38
C ARG A 58 -19.88 2.61 4.39
N ASP A 59 -19.32 3.81 4.46
CA ASP A 59 -19.65 4.93 3.56
C ASP A 59 -19.00 4.78 2.17
N LEU A 60 -17.85 4.12 2.11
CA LEU A 60 -17.07 3.88 0.89
C LEU A 60 -17.41 2.55 0.17
N GLY A 61 -18.25 1.71 0.77
CA GLY A 61 -18.61 0.37 0.29
C GLY A 61 -19.97 0.33 -0.41
#